data_AF-A0A929QJH0-F1
#
_entry.id   AF-A0A929QJH0-F1
#
_cell.length_a   1.000
_cell.length_b   1.000
_cell.length_c   1.000
_cell.angle_alpha   90.00
_cell.angle_beta   90.00
_cell.angle_gamma   90.00
#
_symmetry.space_group_name_H-M   'P 1'
#
loop_
_entity.id
_entity.type
_entity.pdbx_description
1 polymer ?
#
loop_
_entity_poly.entity_id
_entity_poly.type
_entity_poly.pdbx_seq_one_letter_code
_entity_poly.pdbx_strand_id
1 'polypeptide(L)' 'MLPLGGILFAIFVGYFMKFELLKELFVPYMGKVVFKIWYFLIRFVAPLLVLVVLIREIS' A
#
# COMPACT_ATOMS: atom_id res chain seq x y z
N MET A 1 -7.90 -19.72 1.67
CA MET A 1 -8.06 -18.65 2.70
C MET A 1 -7.25 -17.39 2.40
N LEU A 2 -6.73 -17.21 1.17
CA LEU A 2 -6.08 -15.99 0.69
C LEU A 2 -6.98 -14.86 0.11
N PRO A 3 -8.25 -15.06 -0.30
CA PRO A 3 -9.02 -14.00 -1.00
C PRO A 3 -9.33 -12.78 -0.12
N LEU A 4 -9.52 -13.01 1.18
CA LEU A 4 -9.85 -11.96 2.15
C LEU A 4 -8.69 -10.96 2.33
N GLY A 5 -7.44 -11.42 2.26
CA GLY A 5 -6.26 -10.55 2.35
C GLY A 5 -6.23 -9.53 1.20
N GLY A 6 -6.43 -9.98 -0.03
CA GLY A 6 -6.44 -9.10 -1.21
C GLY A 6 -7.54 -8.03 -1.18
N ILE A 7 -8.75 -8.40 -0.73
CA ILE A 7 -9.88 -7.47 -0.61
C ILE A 7 -9.65 -6.44 0.51
N LEU A 8 -9.14 -6.88 1.67
CA LEU A 8 -8.82 -5.96 2.77
C LEU A 8 -7.73 -4.96 2.36
N PHE A 9 -6.69 -5.42 1.65
CA PHE A 9 -5.61 -4.55 1.15
C PHE A 9 -6.08 -3.57 0.08
N ALA A 10 -6.97 -3.98 -0.84
CA ALA A 10 -7.54 -3.08 -1.84
C ALA A 10 -8.33 -1.92 -1.19
N ILE A 11 -9.11 -2.22 -0.14
CA ILE A 11 -9.84 -1.21 0.64
C ILE A 11 -8.86 -0.34 1.45
N PHE A 12 -7.84 -0.94 2.07
CA PHE A 12 -6.90 -0.24 2.94
C PHE A 12 -5.98 0.73 2.17
N VAL A 13 -5.44 0.31 1.03
CA VAL A 13 -4.60 1.14 0.16
C VAL A 13 -5.41 2.22 -0.53
N GLY A 14 -6.64 1.92 -0.97
CA GLY A 14 -7.49 2.86 -1.69
C GLY A 14 -8.14 3.93 -0.82
N TYR A 15 -8.46 3.62 0.44
CA TYR A 15 -9.32 4.49 1.26
C TYR A 15 -8.63 5.13 2.48
N PHE A 16 -7.59 4.50 3.04
CA PHE A 16 -7.08 4.88 4.38
C PHE A 16 -5.84 5.79 4.38
N MET A 17 -5.04 5.84 3.31
CA MET A 17 -3.81 6.65 3.30
C MET A 17 -4.05 8.08 2.79
N LYS A 18 -4.36 9.01 3.70
CA LYS A 18 -4.24 10.45 3.42
C LYS A 18 -2.76 10.84 3.36
N PHE A 19 -2.29 11.24 2.18
CA PHE A 19 -0.89 11.56 1.92
C PHE A 19 -0.34 12.65 2.86
N GLU A 20 -1.11 13.72 3.13
CA GLU A 20 -0.65 14.78 4.03
C GLU A 20 -0.43 14.29 5.47
N LEU A 21 -1.36 13.50 6.00
CA LEU A 21 -1.31 13.03 7.40
C LEU A 21 -0.14 12.08 7.62
N LEU A 22 0.11 11.18 6.66
CA LEU A 22 1.27 10.30 6.68
C LEU A 22 2.58 11.06 6.54
N LYS A 23 2.61 12.08 5.68
CA LYS A 23 3.79 12.92 5.50
C LYS A 23 4.12 13.66 6.78
N GLU A 24 3.13 14.24 7.46
CA GLU A 24 3.34 14.97 8.70
C GLU A 24 3.80 14.07 9.85
N LEU A 25 3.22 12.85 9.96
CA LEU A 25 3.64 11.88 10.98
C LEU A 25 4.99 11.25 10.72
N PHE A 26 5.30 10.82 9.48
CA PHE A 26 6.45 9.95 9.22
C PHE A 26 7.69 10.70 8.71
N VAL A 27 7.54 11.83 8.00
CA VAL A 27 8.71 12.60 7.53
C VAL A 27 9.66 13.01 8.65
N PRO A 28 9.23 13.35 9.88
CA PRO A 28 10.14 13.63 10.98
C PRO A 28 11.02 12.43 11.39
N TYR A 29 10.52 11.20 11.24
CA TYR A 29 11.20 9.99 11.69
C TYR A 29 12.08 9.32 10.63
N MET A 30 11.71 9.42 9.35
CA MET A 30 12.43 8.76 8.24
C MET A 30 13.01 9.73 7.19
N GLY A 31 12.66 11.02 7.27
CA GLY A 31 13.08 12.02 6.30
C GLY A 31 12.26 11.97 4.99
N LYS A 32 12.26 13.09 4.25
CA LYS A 32 11.43 13.28 3.04
C LYS A 32 11.70 12.26 1.93
N VAL A 33 12.96 11.85 1.75
CA VAL A 33 13.38 10.98 0.65
C VAL A 33 12.93 9.54 0.88
N VAL A 34 13.21 9.01 2.07
CA VAL A 34 12.80 7.65 2.45
C VAL A 34 11.28 7.53 2.50
N PHE A 35 10.58 8.55 3.01
CA PHE A 35 9.12 8.60 2.99
C PHE A 35 8.56 8.51 1.57
N LYS A 36 9.16 9.22 0.60
CA LYS A 36 8.68 9.22 -0.79
C LYS A 36 8.85 7.85 -1.45
N ILE A 37 9.97 7.17 -1.17
CA ILE A 37 10.23 5.80 -1.66
C ILE A 37 9.28 4.81 -1.01
N TRP A 38 9.13 4.86 0.31
CA TRP A 38 8.22 4.00 1.05
C TRP A 38 6.76 4.20 0.63
N TYR A 39 6.32 5.45 0.48
CA TYR A 39 4.98 5.76 0.00
C TYR A 39 4.75 5.26 -1.42
N PHE A 40 5.76 5.35 -2.30
CA PHE A 40 5.71 4.80 -3.64
C PHE A 40 5.57 3.27 -3.61
N LEU A 41 6.34 2.57 -2.77
CA LEU A 41 6.21 1.12 -2.60
C LEU A 41 4.79 0.74 -2.15
N ILE A 42 4.22 1.42 -1.16
CA ILE A 42 2.86 1.08 -0.71
C ILE A 42 1.81 1.43 -1.76
N ARG A 43 1.96 2.55 -2.48
CA ARG A 43 0.97 2.97 -3.47
C ARG A 43 1.02 2.15 -4.77
N PHE A 44 2.16 1.58 -5.14
CA PHE A 44 2.33 0.84 -6.40
C PHE A 44 2.61 -0.66 -6.19
N VAL A 45 3.50 -1.03 -5.28
CA VAL A 45 3.88 -2.44 -5.07
C VAL A 45 2.78 -3.20 -4.32
N ALA A 46 2.11 -2.59 -3.35
CA ALA A 46 1.01 -3.25 -2.64
C ALA A 46 -0.17 -3.65 -3.56
N PRO A 47 -0.74 -2.76 -4.41
CA PRO A 47 -1.79 -3.16 -5.34
C PRO A 47 -1.30 -4.14 -6.41
N LEU A 48 -0.03 -4.06 -6.83
CA LEU A 48 0.55 -5.01 -7.77
C LEU A 48 0.59 -6.43 -7.18
N LEU A 49 1.03 -6.57 -5.92
CA LEU A 49 1.04 -7.86 -5.23
C LEU A 49 -0.38 -8.42 -5.05
N VAL A 50 -1.35 -7.56 -4.73
CA VAL A 50 -2.76 -7.96 -4.67
C VAL A 50 -3.26 -8.47 -6.02
N LEU A 51 -2.91 -7.81 -7.12
CA LEU A 51 -3.23 -8.26 -8.47
C LEU A 51 -2.61 -9.62 -8.80
N VAL A 52 -1.32 -9.82 -8.46
CA VAL A 52 -0.62 -11.09 -8.68
C VAL A 52 -1.29 -12.23 -7.91
N VAL A 53 -1.66 -12.00 -6.65
CA VAL A 53 -2.37 -12.99 -5.83
C VAL A 53 -3.74 -13.30 -6.43
N LEU A 54 -4.50 -12.29 -6.85
CA LEU A 54 -5.79 -12.47 -7.52
C LEU A 54 -5.69 -13.31 -8.79
N ILE A 55 -4.71 -13.02 -9.66
CA ILE A 55 -4.48 -13.79 -10.89
C ILE A 55 -4.15 -15.25 -10.57
N ARG A 56 -3.30 -15.47 -9.56
CA ARG A 56 -2.87 -16.80 -9.13
C ARG A 56 -3.97 -17.62 -8.47
N GLU A 57 -4.99 -16.98 -7.92
CA GLU A 57 -6.14 -17.66 -7.31
C GLU A 57 -7.23 -18.00 -8.34
N ILE A 58 -7.24 -17.31 -9.49
CA ILE A 58 -8.13 -17.58 -10.63
C ILE A 58 -7.57 -18.67 -11.57
N SER A 59 -6.24 -18.83 -11.66
CA SER A 59 -5.57 -19.87 -12.46
C SER A 59 -5.43 -21.20 -11.74
#